data_AF-K1UJL4-F1
#
_entry.id   AF-K1UJL4-F1
#
_cell.length_a   1.000
_cell.length_b   1.000
_cell.length_c   1.000
_cell.angle_alpha   90.00
_cell.angle_beta   90.00
_cell.angle_gamma   90.00
#
_symmetry.space_group_name_H-M   'P 1'
#
loop_
_entity.id
_entity.type
_entity.pdbx_description
1 polymer ?
#
loop_
_entity_poly.entity_id
_entity_poly.type
_entity_poly.pdbx_seq_one_letter_code
_entity_poly.pdbx_strand_id
1 'polypeptide(L)' 'MAVDRQPVLKRCKALGISPMVLGYSKETNRHANANNRKKVSEYGMQLKESRS' A
#
# COMPACT_ATOMS: atom_id res chain seq x y z
N MET A 1 21.11 -4.74 4.73
CA MET A 1 19.64 -4.93 4.61
C MET A 1 18.96 -3.69 5.19
N ALA A 2 18.38 -2.82 4.37
CA ALA A 2 17.65 -1.67 4.89
C ALA A 2 16.31 -2.17 5.46
N VAL A 3 16.10 -2.01 6.77
CA VAL A 3 14.82 -2.33 7.40
C VAL A 3 13.84 -1.22 7.06
N ASP A 4 12.73 -1.57 6.42
CA ASP A 4 11.66 -0.62 6.11
C ASP A 4 10.91 -0.24 7.40
N ARG A 5 11.08 1.02 7.81
CA ARG A 5 10.47 1.60 9.01
C ARG A 5 9.15 2.33 8.72
N GLN A 6 8.60 2.20 7.53
CA GLN A 6 7.32 2.83 7.19
C GLN A 6 6.16 2.25 8.02
N PRO A 7 5.11 3.05 8.29
CA PRO A 7 3.94 2.57 9.01
C PRO A 7 3.29 1.37 8.33
N VAL A 8 3.17 0.25 9.06
CA VAL A 8 2.71 -1.03 8.50
C VAL A 8 1.31 -0.93 7.88
N LEU A 9 0.37 -0.28 8.55
CA LEU A 9 -1.00 -0.10 8.03
C LEU A 9 -1.07 0.72 6.73
N LYS A 10 -0.11 1.63 6.52
CA LYS A 10 -0.01 2.39 5.26
C LYS A 10 0.49 1.50 4.12
N ARG A 11 1.44 0.61 4.40
CA ARG A 11 1.96 -0.36 3.43
C ARG A 11 0.91 -1.41 3.07
N CYS A 12 0.31 -2.06 4.08
CA CYS A 12 -0.81 -2.99 3.88
C CYS A 12 -1.90 -2.41 2.98
N LYS A 13 -2.28 -1.14 3.21
CA LYS A 13 -3.25 -0.44 2.38
C LYS A 13 -2.78 -0.18 0.96
N ALA A 14 -1.53 0.25 0.78
CA ALA A 14 -0.97 0.49 -0.55
C ALA A 14 -0.86 -0.81 -1.37
N LEU A 15 -0.62 -1.93 -0.70
CA LEU A 15 -0.46 -3.26 -1.30
C LEU A 15 -1.78 -4.04 -1.40
N GLY A 16 -2.86 -3.59 -0.76
CA GLY A 16 -4.14 -4.31 -0.73
C GLY A 16 -4.13 -5.57 0.15
N ILE A 17 -3.18 -5.69 1.08
CA ILE A 17 -3.01 -6.86 1.96
C ILE A 17 -3.59 -6.55 3.34
N SER A 18 -4.24 -7.55 3.97
CA SER A 18 -4.71 -7.42 5.35
C SER A 18 -3.53 -7.31 6.34
N PRO A 19 -3.55 -6.37 7.30
CA PRO A 19 -2.55 -6.28 8.37
C PRO A 19 -2.39 -7.59 9.17
N MET A 20 -3.43 -8.42 9.21
CA MET A 20 -3.42 -9.72 9.89
C MET A 20 -2.40 -10.70 9.28
N VAL A 21 -2.16 -10.64 7.97
CA VAL A 21 -1.14 -11.46 7.27
C VAL A 21 0.26 -11.14 7.79
N LEU A 22 0.48 -9.90 8.25
CA LEU A 22 1.73 -9.47 8.85
C LEU A 22 1.72 -9.58 10.39
N GLY A 23 0.71 -10.20 10.99
CA GLY A 23 0.58 -10.37 12.43
C GLY A 23 0.08 -9.13 13.19
N TYR A 24 -0.50 -8.13 12.51
CA TYR A 24 -1.03 -6.92 13.14
C TYR A 24 -2.56 -6.95 13.22
N SER A 25 -3.11 -6.74 14.41
CA SER A 25 -4.56 -6.71 14.67
C SER A 25 -5.21 -5.32 14.52
N LYS A 26 -4.49 -4.33 13.99
CA LYS A 26 -4.99 -2.95 13.88
C LYS A 26 -5.61 -2.72 12.50
N GLU A 27 -6.70 -1.98 12.46
CA GLU A 27 -7.39 -1.62 11.23
C GLU A 27 -7.41 -0.10 11.03
N THR A 28 -7.66 0.34 9.79
CA THR A 28 -7.77 1.78 9.49
C THR A 28 -9.04 2.07 8.71
N ASN A 29 -9.83 3.04 9.16
CA ASN A 29 -11.09 3.47 8.51
C ASN A 29 -10.90 4.45 7.33
N ARG A 30 -9.66 4.74 6.91
CA ARG A 30 -9.42 5.74 5.83
C ARG A 30 -9.63 5.10 4.46
N HIS A 31 -10.40 5.74 3.58
CA HIS A 31 -10.63 5.25 2.22
C HIS A 31 -9.32 5.18 1.39
N ALA A 32 -9.06 4.03 0.77
CA ALA A 32 -7.86 3.80 -0.06
C ALA A 32 -7.81 4.70 -1.30
N ASN A 33 -8.98 5.08 -1.83
CA ASN A 33 -9.12 5.83 -3.08
C ASN A 33 -9.34 7.34 -2.89
N ALA A 34 -9.21 7.86 -1.66
CA ALA A 34 -9.52 9.26 -1.35
C ALA A 34 -8.74 10.30 -2.20
N ASN A 35 -7.58 9.91 -2.74
CA ASN A 35 -6.71 10.77 -3.55
C ASN A 35 -6.50 10.28 -5.01
N ASN A 36 -7.27 9.30 -5.51
CA ASN A 36 -7.08 8.73 -6.86
C ASN A 36 -7.63 9.62 -8.00
N ARG A 37 -7.49 10.94 -7.90
CA ARG A 37 -8.07 11.91 -8.87
C ARG A 37 -7.32 12.01 -10.21
N LYS A 38 -6.28 11.21 -10.46
CA LYS A 38 -5.46 11.30 -11.68
C LYS A 38 -5.34 9.95 -12.39
N LYS A 39 -5.44 9.95 -13.72
CA LYS A 39 -5.13 8.78 -14.55
C LYS A 39 -3.65 8.42 -14.33
N VAL A 40 -3.39 7.17 -13.96
CA VAL A 40 -2.02 6.65 -13.80
C VAL A 40 -1.47 6.40 -15.20
N SER A 41 -0.24 6.83 -15.47
CA SER A 41 0.44 6.52 -16.73
C SER A 41 0.78 5.03 -16.82
N GLU A 42 1.00 4.53 -18.02
CA GLU A 42 1.40 3.13 -18.26
C GLU A 42 2.64 2.74 -17.44
N TYR A 43 3.67 3.58 -17.45
CA TYR A 43 4.86 3.42 -16.61
C TYR A 43 4.55 3.40 -15.10
N GLY A 44 3.58 4.21 -14.66
CA GLY A 44 3.13 4.23 -13.28
C GLY A 44 2.40 2.95 -12.85
N MET A 45 1.89 2.15 -13.81
CA MET A 45 1.34 0.82 -13.54
C MET A 45 2.47 -0.21 -13.45
N GLN A 46 3.40 -0.21 -14.39
CA GLN A 46 4.53 -1.14 -14.41
C GLN A 46 5.43 -0.99 -13.17
N LEU A 47 5.65 0.22 -12.68
CA LEU A 47 6.38 0.45 -11.44
C LEU A 47 5.72 -0.17 -10.21
N LYS A 48 4.39 -0.26 -10.18
CA LYS A 48 3.68 -0.93 -9.08
C LYS A 48 3.90 -2.43 -9.14
N GLU A 49 3.81 -3.01 -10.34
CA GLU A 49 4.05 -4.44 -10.55
C GLU A 49 5.50 -4.83 -10.22
N SER A 50 6.49 -4.01 -10.59
CA SER A 50 7.90 -4.27 -10.28
C SER A 50 8.27 -4.06 -8.80
N ARG A 51 7.45 -3.33 -8.04
CA ARG A 51 7.65 -3.04 -6.61
C ARG A 51 6.95 -4.07 -5.71
N SER A 52 6.15 -4.97 -6.31
CA SER A 52 5.47 -6.10 -5.66
C SER A 52 6.44 -7.10 -5.08
#